data_AF-A0A6A5WUA2-F1
#
_entry.id   AF-A0A6A5WUA2-F1
#
_cell.length_a   1.000
_cell.length_b   1.000
_cell.length_c   1.000
_cell.angle_alpha   90.00
_cell.angle_beta   90.00
_cell.angle_gamma   90.00
#
_symmetry.space_group_name_H-M   'P 1'
#
loop_
_entity.id
_entity.type
_entity.pdbx_description
1 polymer ?
#
loop_
_entity_poly.entity_id
_entity_poly.type
_entity_poly.pdbx_seq_one_letter_code
_entity_poly.pdbx_strand_id
1 'polypeptide(L)'
;MPNSPFSFLPLSNKPGLRASVQAKQNKTAASTLPEFRGKRNSEVEMKDKDDEWYDCTSSEDGSPLKRSKSADNIANSLVTVNPPSAEEEAQLLPYMPSLFGKELPPCGAGVQVAYENVSQRLRTLWLNHRGRLAPADICKAVSADLNRQQKQRPFGSLRGVPKRRVPWRRENVFKFELSWIAYFLREAQTLATLEMTESEIMDRKMRSPVPTELGFNISRPDCLKLWDTWNDRKRKPTPQLPEEDLGSEENTPNGTVEPTTNEKVEENSTVNMSDASLVESVTDAEKTALP
;
A
#
# COMPACT_ATOMS: atom_id res chain seq x y z
N MET A 1 37.99 -13.37 44.37
CA MET A 1 38.00 -14.39 43.31
C MET A 1 38.69 -13.83 42.07
N PRO A 2 39.51 -14.64 41.38
CA PRO A 2 40.59 -14.16 40.53
C PRO A 2 40.15 -13.77 39.10
N ASN A 3 40.93 -12.83 38.55
CA ASN A 3 40.91 -12.33 37.18
C ASN A 3 41.04 -13.47 36.15
N SER A 4 40.08 -13.57 35.25
CA SER A 4 40.19 -14.42 34.05
C SER A 4 40.79 -13.61 32.89
N PRO A 5 41.93 -14.02 32.31
CA PRO A 5 42.52 -13.33 31.17
C PRO A 5 41.79 -13.70 29.86
N PHE A 6 41.37 -12.66 29.14
CA PHE A 6 40.87 -12.74 27.77
C PHE A 6 41.97 -13.26 26.84
N SER A 7 41.86 -14.51 26.41
CA SER A 7 42.71 -15.10 25.38
C SER A 7 42.19 -14.76 23.98
N PHE A 8 42.95 -13.95 23.24
CA PHE A 8 42.76 -13.68 21.82
C PHE A 8 43.06 -14.95 21.00
N LEU A 9 42.11 -15.36 20.16
CA LEU A 9 42.33 -16.39 19.15
C LEU A 9 43.09 -15.77 17.96
N PRO A 10 44.11 -16.46 17.39
CA PRO A 10 44.84 -16.00 16.22
C PRO A 10 43.99 -16.08 14.96
N LEU A 11 43.90 -14.96 14.24
CA LEU A 11 43.33 -14.88 12.89
C LEU A 11 44.21 -15.69 11.93
N SER A 12 43.68 -16.80 11.40
CA SER A 12 44.35 -17.56 10.35
C SER A 12 44.31 -16.77 9.05
N ASN A 13 45.47 -16.25 8.63
CA ASN A 13 45.70 -15.73 7.28
C ASN A 13 45.61 -16.90 6.29
N LYS A 14 44.58 -16.91 5.44
CA LYS A 14 44.55 -17.72 4.22
C LYS A 14 44.92 -16.81 3.03
N PRO A 15 46.13 -16.93 2.45
CA PRO A 15 46.46 -16.28 1.20
C PRO A 15 46.02 -17.19 0.05
N GLY A 16 45.15 -16.69 -0.83
CA GLY A 16 44.95 -17.39 -2.11
C GLY A 16 43.59 -17.20 -2.76
N LEU A 17 43.30 -16.00 -3.26
CA LEU A 17 42.51 -15.87 -4.49
C LEU A 17 43.16 -14.79 -5.34
N ARG A 18 43.90 -15.26 -6.35
CA ARG A 18 44.60 -14.45 -7.34
C ARG A 18 43.57 -13.72 -8.19
N ALA A 19 43.75 -12.39 -8.27
CA ALA A 19 43.16 -11.55 -9.28
C ALA A 19 43.63 -11.99 -10.67
N SER A 20 42.69 -12.36 -11.55
CA SER A 20 42.94 -12.45 -12.99
C SER A 20 42.51 -11.13 -13.61
N VAL A 21 43.41 -10.15 -13.58
CA VAL A 21 43.33 -8.93 -14.38
C VAL A 21 43.99 -9.27 -15.71
N GLN A 22 43.18 -9.57 -16.73
CA GLN A 22 43.68 -9.56 -18.10
C GLN A 22 43.70 -8.12 -18.60
N ALA A 23 44.91 -7.58 -18.59
CA ALA A 23 45.29 -6.42 -19.37
C ALA A 23 45.08 -6.73 -20.87
N LYS A 24 44.22 -5.95 -21.53
CA LYS A 24 44.21 -5.84 -22.99
C LYS A 24 44.65 -4.41 -23.34
N GLN A 25 45.96 -4.27 -23.49
CA GLN A 25 46.58 -3.10 -24.09
C GLN A 25 46.47 -3.17 -25.62
N ASN A 26 46.35 -1.97 -26.19
CA ASN A 26 46.74 -1.55 -27.54
C ASN A 26 45.79 -1.90 -28.70
N LYS A 27 45.19 -0.86 -29.30
CA LYS A 27 45.78 -0.15 -30.45
C LYS A 27 44.88 0.99 -30.91
N THR A 28 45.43 2.20 -30.83
CA THR A 28 45.07 3.35 -31.66
C THR A 28 45.22 3.01 -33.13
N ALA A 29 44.15 3.17 -33.90
CA ALA A 29 44.21 3.42 -35.34
C ALA A 29 43.07 4.38 -35.69
N ALA A 30 43.46 5.55 -36.18
CA ALA A 30 42.59 6.47 -36.87
C ALA A 30 41.90 5.74 -38.04
N SER A 31 40.59 5.87 -38.16
CA SER A 31 39.88 5.54 -39.39
C SER A 31 38.57 6.32 -39.45
N THR A 32 38.69 7.49 -40.08
CA THR A 32 37.83 7.94 -41.18
C THR A 32 36.31 7.77 -41.00
N LEU A 33 35.68 8.88 -40.62
CA LEU A 33 34.29 9.22 -40.95
C LEU A 33 34.01 9.00 -42.45
N PRO A 34 32.97 8.24 -42.83
CA PRO A 34 32.38 8.38 -44.14
C PRO A 34 31.38 9.53 -44.12
N GLU A 35 31.80 10.61 -44.77
CA GLU A 35 30.99 11.71 -45.28
C GLU A 35 29.98 11.16 -46.30
N PHE A 36 28.71 10.98 -45.91
CA PHE A 36 27.64 10.64 -46.86
C PHE A 36 26.92 11.91 -47.28
N ARG A 37 27.42 12.52 -48.37
CA ARG A 37 26.84 13.68 -49.06
C ARG A 37 26.41 13.24 -50.46
N GLY A 38 25.11 13.15 -50.69
CA GLY A 38 24.51 12.93 -52.02
C GLY A 38 23.02 12.63 -51.89
N LYS A 39 22.14 13.65 -51.97
CA LYS A 39 21.52 14.22 -53.18
C LYS A 39 20.21 13.52 -53.60
N ARG A 40 19.13 14.29 -53.43
CA ARG A 40 18.01 14.56 -54.35
C ARG A 40 16.98 13.45 -54.66
N ASN A 41 15.76 13.82 -54.27
CA ASN A 41 14.52 13.84 -55.04
C ASN A 41 13.97 12.49 -55.55
N SER A 42 12.92 12.04 -54.88
CA SER A 42 11.69 11.63 -55.56
C SER A 42 10.50 12.14 -54.75
N GLU A 43 9.94 13.23 -55.25
CA GLU A 43 8.57 13.68 -55.01
C GLU A 43 7.64 12.48 -55.24
N VAL A 44 7.02 12.00 -54.16
CA VAL A 44 5.93 11.04 -54.23
C VAL A 44 4.69 11.81 -53.81
N GLU A 45 3.94 12.27 -54.81
CA GLU A 45 2.51 12.57 -54.69
C GLU A 45 1.81 11.30 -54.19
N MET A 46 1.55 11.21 -52.89
CA MET A 46 0.50 10.33 -52.38
C MET A 46 -0.77 11.13 -52.27
N LYS A 47 -1.59 10.95 -53.32
CA LYS A 47 -3.05 11.06 -53.35
C LYS A 47 -3.68 11.12 -51.97
N ASP A 48 -4.28 12.26 -51.65
CA ASP A 48 -5.34 12.38 -50.66
C ASP A 48 -6.38 11.30 -50.97
N LYS A 49 -6.51 10.37 -50.02
CA LYS A 49 -7.49 9.30 -50.07
C LYS A 49 -8.52 9.66 -49.01
N ASP A 50 -9.62 10.18 -49.52
CA ASP A 50 -10.88 10.51 -48.88
C ASP A 50 -11.07 9.83 -47.50
N ASP A 51 -10.97 10.69 -46.48
CA ASP A 51 -11.43 10.49 -45.11
C ASP A 51 -12.96 10.32 -45.12
N GLU A 52 -13.45 9.15 -45.54
CA GLU A 52 -14.83 8.71 -45.31
C GLU A 52 -14.91 8.10 -43.90
N TRP A 53 -14.86 8.98 -42.90
CA TRP A 53 -15.24 8.63 -41.53
C TRP A 53 -16.73 8.30 -41.53
N TYR A 54 -17.05 7.02 -41.40
CA TYR A 54 -18.40 6.52 -41.25
C TYR A 54 -19.14 7.26 -40.13
N ASP A 55 -20.18 7.98 -40.53
CA ASP A 55 -21.21 8.52 -39.67
C ASP A 55 -21.85 7.39 -38.87
N CYS A 56 -21.71 7.47 -37.55
CA CYS A 56 -22.39 6.64 -36.60
C CYS A 56 -23.83 7.15 -36.41
N THR A 57 -24.80 6.55 -37.10
CA THR A 57 -26.22 6.72 -36.75
C THR A 57 -26.97 5.39 -36.70
N SER A 58 -26.95 4.77 -35.52
CA SER A 58 -27.97 3.84 -34.99
C SER A 58 -27.46 3.33 -33.64
N SER A 59 -28.22 3.31 -32.55
CA SER A 59 -29.66 3.41 -32.37
C SER A 59 -29.94 3.78 -30.91
N GLU A 60 -31.17 4.23 -30.70
CA GLU A 60 -31.82 4.55 -29.44
C GLU A 60 -31.75 3.49 -28.35
N ASP A 61 -31.96 4.01 -27.13
CA ASP A 61 -32.54 3.39 -25.95
C ASP A 61 -31.64 2.52 -25.05
N GLY A 62 -31.20 3.16 -23.96
CA GLY A 62 -30.36 2.57 -22.94
C GLY A 62 -30.24 3.55 -21.78
N SER A 63 -31.27 3.59 -20.95
CA SER A 63 -31.32 4.32 -19.67
C SER A 63 -29.97 4.33 -18.94
N PRO A 64 -29.49 5.48 -18.43
CA PRO A 64 -28.23 5.53 -17.71
C PRO A 64 -28.41 4.84 -16.35
N LEU A 65 -28.06 3.56 -16.29
CA LEU A 65 -27.82 2.85 -15.05
C LEU A 65 -26.80 3.65 -14.24
N LYS A 66 -27.25 4.11 -13.07
CA LYS A 66 -26.42 4.72 -12.02
C LYS A 66 -25.17 3.87 -11.82
N ARG A 67 -24.06 4.29 -12.43
CA ARG A 67 -22.74 3.70 -12.16
C ARG A 67 -22.45 3.96 -10.69
N SER A 68 -22.42 2.89 -9.91
CA SER A 68 -21.77 2.88 -8.61
C SER A 68 -20.40 3.54 -8.75
N LYS A 69 -20.09 4.47 -7.85
CA LYS A 69 -18.78 5.14 -7.72
C LYS A 69 -17.69 4.06 -7.63
N SER A 70 -17.15 3.66 -8.77
CA SER A 70 -16.00 2.77 -8.85
C SER A 70 -14.78 3.51 -8.31
N ALA A 71 -14.01 2.80 -7.48
CA ALA A 71 -12.70 3.23 -6.97
C ALA A 71 -11.71 3.65 -8.08
N ASP A 72 -12.00 3.32 -9.35
CA ASP A 72 -11.21 3.72 -10.51
C ASP A 72 -11.19 5.25 -10.73
N ASN A 73 -12.18 5.99 -10.21
CA ASN A 73 -12.25 7.43 -10.41
C ASN A 73 -11.31 8.23 -9.48
N ILE A 74 -10.81 7.62 -8.39
CA ILE A 74 -9.84 8.28 -7.50
C ILE A 74 -8.48 8.46 -8.19
N ALA A 75 -8.10 7.51 -9.07
CA ALA A 75 -6.82 7.54 -9.78
C ALA A 75 -6.82 8.40 -11.06
N ASN A 76 -8.02 8.74 -11.58
CA ASN A 76 -8.18 9.43 -12.87
C ASN A 76 -8.92 10.78 -12.76
N SER A 77 -9.43 11.15 -11.59
CA SER A 77 -9.98 12.49 -11.36
C SER A 77 -8.85 13.50 -11.38
N LEU A 78 -8.71 14.22 -12.50
CA LEU A 78 -7.80 15.35 -12.67
C LEU A 78 -8.31 16.57 -11.86
N VAL A 79 -8.69 16.36 -10.61
CA VAL A 79 -8.84 17.43 -9.65
C VAL A 79 -7.44 17.66 -9.11
N THR A 80 -6.84 18.78 -9.48
CA THR A 80 -5.58 19.23 -8.89
C THR A 80 -5.84 19.55 -7.42
N VAL A 81 -5.75 18.53 -6.56
CA VAL A 81 -5.86 18.72 -5.12
C VAL A 81 -4.59 19.43 -4.68
N ASN A 82 -4.74 20.66 -4.18
CA ASN A 82 -3.62 21.39 -3.60
C ASN A 82 -3.08 20.58 -2.41
N PRO A 83 -1.75 20.39 -2.31
CA PRO A 83 -1.18 19.74 -1.14
C PRO A 83 -1.58 20.53 0.11
N PRO A 84 -1.85 19.84 1.24
CA PRO A 84 -2.19 20.51 2.48
C PRO A 84 -1.07 21.45 2.92
N SER A 85 -1.43 22.52 3.63
CA SER A 85 -0.43 23.40 4.24
C SER A 85 0.39 22.64 5.31
N ALA A 86 1.57 23.12 5.66
CA ALA A 86 2.38 22.48 6.70
C ALA A 86 1.66 22.43 8.07
N GLU A 87 0.82 23.43 8.36
CA GLU A 87 0.01 23.51 9.57
C GLU A 87 -1.13 22.47 9.55
N GLU A 88 -1.82 22.35 8.41
CA GLU A 88 -2.85 21.32 8.21
C GLU A 88 -2.26 19.91 8.28
N GLU A 89 -1.08 19.67 7.68
CA GLU A 89 -0.39 18.38 7.79
C GLU A 89 -0.11 18.06 9.27
N ALA A 90 0.42 19.01 10.04
CA ALA A 90 0.71 18.82 11.45
C ALA A 90 -0.54 18.43 12.27
N GLN A 91 -1.71 18.98 11.94
CA GLN A 91 -3.00 18.64 12.56
C GLN A 91 -3.51 17.25 12.16
N LEU A 92 -3.25 16.81 10.93
CA LEU A 92 -3.70 15.51 10.42
C LEU A 92 -2.79 14.35 10.86
N LEU A 93 -1.51 14.58 11.06
CA LEU A 93 -0.52 13.54 11.36
C LEU A 93 -0.87 12.64 12.57
N PRO A 94 -1.45 13.14 13.69
CA PRO A 94 -1.89 12.30 14.80
C PRO A 94 -2.98 11.27 14.42
N TYR A 95 -3.81 11.56 13.42
CA TYR A 95 -4.92 10.73 12.96
C TYR A 95 -4.57 9.79 11.82
N MET A 96 -3.34 9.88 11.34
CA MET A 96 -2.87 9.06 10.25
C MET A 96 -2.83 7.57 10.66
N PRO A 97 -3.30 6.66 9.80
CA PRO A 97 -3.21 5.22 10.04
C PRO A 97 -1.78 4.81 10.40
N SER A 98 -1.63 4.05 11.49
CA SER A 98 -0.32 3.51 11.91
C SER A 98 0.35 2.68 10.81
N LEU A 99 -0.46 2.06 9.97
CA LEU A 99 -0.04 1.34 8.77
C LEU A 99 0.84 2.23 7.87
N PHE A 100 0.53 3.52 7.74
CA PHE A 100 1.28 4.49 6.93
C PHE A 100 2.41 5.19 7.71
N GLY A 101 2.81 4.65 8.87
CA GLY A 101 3.89 5.21 9.69
C GLY A 101 5.26 5.18 9.00
N LYS A 102 6.18 6.04 9.46
CA LYS A 102 7.56 6.16 8.93
C LYS A 102 8.53 5.09 9.43
N GLU A 103 8.16 4.30 10.44
CA GLU A 103 9.04 3.28 11.01
C GLU A 103 9.38 2.19 9.99
N LEU A 104 10.68 1.92 9.86
CA LEU A 104 11.22 0.98 8.88
C LEU A 104 11.19 -0.47 9.37
N PRO A 105 10.85 -1.42 8.49
CA PRO A 105 10.89 -2.84 8.82
C PRO A 105 12.35 -3.34 8.97
N PRO A 106 12.60 -4.34 9.83
CA PRO A 106 13.93 -4.94 10.01
C PRO A 106 14.26 -5.91 8.86
N CYS A 107 14.43 -5.38 7.65
CA CYS A 107 14.78 -6.14 6.45
C CYS A 107 15.98 -5.52 5.71
N GLY A 108 16.40 -6.11 4.58
CA GLY A 108 17.55 -5.62 3.82
C GLY A 108 17.29 -4.23 3.19
N ALA A 109 18.36 -3.44 3.00
CA ALA A 109 18.27 -2.05 2.53
C ALA A 109 17.44 -1.87 1.24
N GLY A 110 17.58 -2.77 0.26
CA GLY A 110 16.80 -2.68 -0.98
C GLY A 110 15.28 -2.85 -0.77
N VAL A 111 14.90 -3.67 0.20
CA VAL A 111 13.51 -3.90 0.59
C VAL A 111 12.98 -2.74 1.45
N GLN A 112 13.83 -2.16 2.31
CA GLN A 112 13.50 -0.97 3.10
C GLN A 112 13.25 0.25 2.21
N VAL A 113 14.08 0.49 1.19
CA VAL A 113 13.86 1.58 0.22
C VAL A 113 12.52 1.40 -0.51
N ALA A 114 12.18 0.16 -0.89
CA ALA A 114 10.88 -0.12 -1.49
C ALA A 114 9.71 0.17 -0.53
N TYR A 115 9.86 -0.19 0.75
CA TYR A 115 8.90 0.13 1.80
C TYR A 115 8.70 1.64 1.94
N GLU A 116 9.79 2.41 2.04
CA GLU A 116 9.76 3.87 2.16
C GLU A 116 9.05 4.51 0.96
N ASN A 117 9.39 4.11 -0.26
CA ASN A 117 8.77 4.64 -1.48
C ASN A 117 7.25 4.43 -1.48
N VAL A 118 6.78 3.24 -1.10
CA VAL A 118 5.35 2.92 -1.05
C VAL A 118 4.68 3.67 0.11
N SER A 119 5.27 3.64 1.31
CA SER A 119 4.74 4.34 2.48
C SER A 119 4.61 5.84 2.22
N GLN A 120 5.62 6.47 1.61
CA GLN A 120 5.57 7.89 1.25
C GLN A 120 4.41 8.20 0.29
N ARG A 121 4.20 7.38 -0.75
CA ARG A 121 3.07 7.55 -1.67
C ARG A 121 1.72 7.43 -0.98
N LEU A 122 1.56 6.42 -0.12
CA LEU A 122 0.33 6.20 0.66
C LEU A 122 0.05 7.40 1.58
N ARG A 123 1.07 7.90 2.28
CA ARG A 123 0.98 9.07 3.16
C ARG A 123 0.61 10.32 2.39
N THR A 124 1.32 10.62 1.29
CA THR A 124 1.03 11.78 0.45
C THR A 124 -0.41 11.73 -0.07
N LEU A 125 -0.87 10.57 -0.53
CA LEU A 125 -2.25 10.42 -1.00
C LEU A 125 -3.26 10.61 0.14
N TRP A 126 -3.03 10.00 1.32
CA TRP A 126 -3.89 10.17 2.50
C TRP A 126 -3.99 11.65 2.93
N LEU A 127 -2.86 12.35 2.97
CA LEU A 127 -2.77 13.76 3.33
C LEU A 127 -3.45 14.67 2.29
N ASN A 128 -3.26 14.41 1.00
CA ASN A 128 -3.95 15.16 -0.06
C ASN A 128 -5.47 15.04 0.06
N HIS A 129 -5.97 13.90 0.55
CA HIS A 129 -7.39 13.71 0.81
C HIS A 129 -7.83 14.12 2.23
N ARG A 130 -6.98 14.85 2.97
CA ARG A 130 -7.23 15.33 4.35
C ARG A 130 -7.70 14.21 5.30
N GLY A 131 -7.17 13.01 5.09
CA GLY A 131 -7.51 11.82 5.87
C GLY A 131 -8.92 11.25 5.66
N ARG A 132 -9.70 11.79 4.71
CA ARG A 132 -11.09 11.36 4.45
C ARG A 132 -11.20 10.04 3.70
N LEU A 133 -10.12 9.58 3.06
CA LEU A 133 -10.13 8.30 2.36
C LEU A 133 -9.75 7.15 3.29
N ALA A 134 -10.51 6.05 3.19
CA ALA A 134 -10.21 4.82 3.90
C ALA A 134 -8.83 4.28 3.48
N PRO A 135 -8.03 3.73 4.41
CA PRO A 135 -6.71 3.20 4.12
C PRO A 135 -6.70 2.16 2.98
N ALA A 136 -7.75 1.32 2.92
CA ALA A 136 -7.88 0.29 1.90
C ALA A 136 -8.00 0.89 0.48
N ASP A 137 -8.73 1.99 0.31
CA ASP A 137 -8.93 2.61 -1.00
C ASP A 137 -7.68 3.34 -1.49
N ILE A 138 -6.93 3.94 -0.57
CA ILE A 138 -5.60 4.51 -0.84
C ILE A 138 -4.64 3.41 -1.29
N CYS A 139 -4.62 2.27 -0.60
CA CYS A 139 -3.80 1.11 -0.99
C CYS A 139 -4.19 0.59 -2.38
N LYS A 140 -5.49 0.51 -2.70
CA LYS A 140 -5.97 0.11 -4.04
C LYS A 140 -5.50 1.09 -5.12
N ALA A 141 -5.62 2.39 -4.88
CA ALA A 141 -5.20 3.41 -5.84
C ALA A 141 -3.69 3.33 -6.15
N VAL A 142 -2.85 3.22 -5.11
CA VAL A 142 -1.39 3.06 -5.28
C VAL A 142 -1.05 1.71 -5.93
N SER A 143 -1.77 0.64 -5.58
CA SER A 143 -1.62 -0.68 -6.23
C SER A 143 -1.92 -0.62 -7.72
N ALA A 144 -3.01 0.04 -8.11
CA ALA A 144 -3.37 0.23 -9.50
C ALA A 144 -2.31 1.02 -10.29
N ASP A 145 -1.76 2.10 -9.70
CA ASP A 145 -0.68 2.87 -10.31
C ASP A 145 0.59 2.04 -10.53
N LEU A 146 1.05 1.31 -9.49
CA LEU A 146 2.23 0.46 -9.59
C LEU A 146 2.02 -0.66 -10.62
N ASN A 147 0.85 -1.31 -10.63
CA ASN A 147 0.53 -2.35 -11.60
C ASN A 147 0.44 -1.80 -13.04
N ARG A 148 -0.11 -0.59 -13.23
CA ARG A 148 -0.11 0.09 -14.53
C ARG A 148 1.31 0.35 -15.00
N GLN A 149 2.21 0.83 -14.14
CA GLN A 149 3.62 1.03 -14.48
C GLN A 149 4.31 -0.30 -14.81
N GLN A 150 3.99 -1.37 -14.08
CA GLN A 150 4.49 -2.72 -14.37
C GLN A 150 4.07 -3.20 -15.77
N LYS A 151 2.80 -3.01 -16.13
CA LYS A 151 2.29 -3.37 -17.47
C LYS A 151 2.95 -2.56 -18.58
N GLN A 152 3.16 -1.25 -18.36
CA GLN A 152 3.83 -0.38 -19.33
C GLN A 152 5.31 -0.73 -19.51
N ARG A 153 5.97 -1.22 -18.46
CA ARG A 153 7.44 -1.41 -18.41
C ARG A 153 7.79 -2.71 -17.68
N PRO A 154 7.54 -3.88 -18.28
CA PRO A 154 7.76 -5.16 -17.61
C PRO A 154 9.24 -5.38 -17.26
N PHE A 155 9.49 -6.22 -16.26
CA PHE A 155 10.85 -6.61 -15.87
C PHE A 155 11.59 -7.27 -17.03
N GLY A 156 12.88 -6.95 -17.20
CA GLY A 156 13.71 -7.59 -18.23
C GLY A 156 13.29 -7.27 -19.66
N SER A 157 12.64 -6.13 -19.91
CA SER A 157 12.31 -5.70 -21.28
C SER A 157 13.60 -5.38 -22.06
N LEU A 158 14.01 -6.32 -22.93
CA LEU A 158 15.25 -6.26 -23.71
C LEU A 158 15.15 -5.44 -25.01
N ARG A 159 13.96 -4.91 -25.37
CA ARG A 159 13.73 -4.27 -26.67
C ARG A 159 13.59 -2.74 -26.57
N GLY A 160 14.55 -2.05 -27.17
CA GLY A 160 14.48 -0.62 -27.49
C GLY A 160 14.78 0.29 -26.30
N VAL A 161 15.17 1.54 -26.62
CA VAL A 161 15.59 2.60 -25.68
C VAL A 161 14.92 2.44 -24.32
N PRO A 162 15.69 2.27 -23.22
CA PRO A 162 15.12 1.97 -21.91
C PRO A 162 14.24 3.15 -21.52
N LYS A 163 12.93 3.03 -21.74
CA LYS A 163 11.95 3.94 -21.18
C LYS A 163 12.07 3.73 -19.67
N ARG A 164 12.90 4.55 -19.03
CA ARG A 164 13.19 4.58 -17.59
C ARG A 164 11.95 4.98 -16.82
N ARG A 165 11.41 4.11 -15.95
CA ARG A 165 10.20 4.41 -15.15
C ARG A 165 10.26 5.83 -14.61
N VAL A 166 9.12 6.51 -14.52
CA VAL A 166 9.05 7.85 -13.94
C VAL A 166 8.28 7.75 -12.63
N PRO A 167 8.86 8.16 -11.50
CA PRO A 167 10.29 8.48 -11.30
C PRO A 167 11.19 7.25 -11.50
N TRP A 168 12.47 7.49 -11.83
CA TRP A 168 13.46 6.43 -12.07
C TRP A 168 13.68 5.60 -10.81
N ARG A 169 13.60 4.27 -10.98
CA ARG A 169 13.72 3.29 -9.89
C ARG A 169 14.50 2.08 -10.41
N ARG A 170 15.29 1.45 -9.52
CA ARG A 170 15.95 0.18 -9.80
C ARG A 170 14.91 -0.93 -9.89
N GLU A 171 15.05 -1.86 -10.84
CA GLU A 171 14.08 -2.95 -11.04
C GLU A 171 13.90 -3.81 -9.79
N ASN A 172 15.00 -4.15 -9.11
CA ASN A 172 14.93 -4.93 -7.87
C ASN A 172 14.12 -4.23 -6.77
N VAL A 173 14.22 -2.90 -6.66
CA VAL A 173 13.43 -2.11 -5.68
C VAL A 173 11.96 -2.11 -6.10
N PHE A 174 11.68 -1.88 -7.38
CA PHE A 174 10.30 -1.86 -7.90
C PHE A 174 9.57 -3.20 -7.71
N LYS A 175 10.29 -4.33 -7.81
CA LYS A 175 9.72 -5.65 -7.50
C LYS A 175 9.20 -5.71 -6.06
N PHE A 176 9.98 -5.21 -5.10
CA PHE A 176 9.56 -5.15 -3.71
C PHE A 176 8.47 -4.10 -3.47
N GLU A 177 8.40 -3.01 -4.25
CA GLU A 177 7.29 -2.04 -4.16
C GLU A 177 5.95 -2.73 -4.45
N LEU A 178 5.90 -3.62 -5.46
CA LEU A 178 4.71 -4.42 -5.77
C LEU A 178 4.33 -5.39 -4.63
N SER A 179 5.33 -6.02 -4.00
CA SER A 179 5.09 -6.89 -2.85
C SER A 179 4.60 -6.12 -1.63
N TRP A 180 5.20 -4.96 -1.35
CA TRP A 180 4.80 -4.11 -0.23
C TRP A 180 3.38 -3.58 -0.39
N ILE A 181 2.98 -3.13 -1.58
CA ILE A 181 1.62 -2.64 -1.77
C ILE A 181 0.56 -3.74 -1.62
N ALA A 182 0.89 -4.98 -2.00
CA ALA A 182 0.02 -6.14 -1.74
C ALA A 182 -0.14 -6.38 -0.23
N TYR A 183 0.97 -6.34 0.52
CA TYR A 183 0.96 -6.40 1.99
C TYR A 183 0.09 -5.30 2.60
N PHE A 184 0.30 -4.04 2.20
CA PHE A 184 -0.47 -2.90 2.70
C PHE A 184 -1.97 -3.04 2.41
N LEU A 185 -2.33 -3.53 1.22
CA LEU A 185 -3.73 -3.77 0.87
C LEU A 185 -4.35 -4.85 1.76
N ARG A 186 -3.66 -5.98 1.96
CA ARG A 186 -4.12 -7.07 2.83
C ARG A 186 -4.31 -6.60 4.28
N GLU A 187 -3.35 -5.86 4.82
CA GLU A 187 -3.42 -5.32 6.18
C GLU A 187 -4.48 -4.21 6.31
N ALA A 188 -4.67 -3.37 5.29
CA ALA A 188 -5.72 -2.35 5.31
C ALA A 188 -7.14 -2.94 5.26
N GLN A 189 -7.35 -3.97 4.41
CA GLN A 189 -8.63 -4.71 4.37
C GLN A 189 -8.92 -5.39 5.71
N THR A 190 -7.88 -6.00 6.26
CA THR A 190 -7.88 -6.60 7.59
C THR A 190 -8.32 -5.64 8.69
N LEU A 191 -7.82 -4.40 8.68
CA LEU A 191 -8.16 -3.39 9.68
C LEU A 191 -9.57 -2.81 9.46
N ALA A 192 -10.09 -2.87 8.24
CA ALA A 192 -11.43 -2.40 7.91
C ALA A 192 -12.53 -3.38 8.35
N THR A 193 -12.21 -4.67 8.49
CA THR A 193 -13.13 -5.68 9.04
C THR A 193 -13.22 -5.47 10.56
N LEU A 194 -14.23 -4.70 10.97
CA LEU A 194 -14.40 -4.16 12.32
C LEU A 194 -14.58 -5.22 13.43
N GLU A 195 -14.93 -6.45 13.06
CA GLU A 195 -15.25 -7.54 13.98
C GLU A 195 -14.50 -8.80 13.58
N MET A 196 -13.19 -8.82 13.83
CA MET A 196 -12.50 -10.11 13.79
C MET A 196 -12.88 -10.92 15.03
N THR A 197 -13.37 -12.13 14.80
CA THR A 197 -13.61 -13.10 15.86
C THR A 197 -12.29 -13.48 16.54
N GLU A 198 -12.33 -13.86 17.81
CA GLU A 198 -11.12 -14.30 18.54
C GLU A 198 -10.38 -15.43 17.81
N SER A 199 -11.11 -16.30 17.11
CA SER A 199 -10.56 -17.35 16.24
C SER A 199 -9.70 -16.79 15.10
N GLU A 200 -10.12 -15.72 14.43
CA GLU A 200 -9.34 -15.09 13.36
C GLU A 200 -8.07 -14.41 13.89
N ILE A 201 -8.12 -13.90 15.13
CA ILE A 201 -6.93 -13.35 15.82
C ILE A 201 -5.92 -14.48 16.09
N MET A 202 -6.39 -15.65 16.53
CA MET A 202 -5.52 -16.81 16.78
C MET A 202 -4.94 -17.39 15.48
N ASP A 203 -5.74 -17.52 14.42
CA ASP A 203 -5.26 -17.99 13.12
C ASP A 203 -4.18 -17.09 12.53
N ARG A 204 -4.21 -15.79 12.85
CA ARG A 204 -3.16 -14.86 12.45
C ARG A 204 -1.86 -15.05 13.20
N LYS A 205 -1.93 -15.37 14.49
CA LYS A 205 -0.74 -15.69 15.29
C LYS A 205 -0.07 -16.98 14.81
N MET A 206 -0.84 -17.89 14.24
CA MET A 206 -0.33 -19.14 13.66
C MET A 206 0.34 -18.94 12.28
N ARG A 207 0.07 -17.83 11.59
CA ARG A 207 0.74 -17.53 10.31
C ARG A 207 2.18 -17.10 10.56
N SER A 208 3.04 -17.39 9.59
CA SER A 208 4.41 -16.85 9.59
C SER A 208 4.38 -15.35 9.85
N PRO A 209 5.21 -14.85 10.78
CA PRO A 209 5.25 -13.43 11.14
C PRO A 209 5.57 -12.56 9.92
N VAL A 210 6.41 -13.08 9.01
CA VAL A 210 6.74 -12.47 7.73
C VAL A 210 5.79 -12.97 6.64
N PRO A 211 5.03 -12.08 5.99
CA PRO A 211 4.13 -12.44 4.90
C PRO A 211 4.88 -12.99 3.69
N THR A 212 4.36 -14.09 3.13
CA THR A 212 4.96 -14.78 1.98
C THR A 212 5.00 -13.93 0.71
N GLU A 213 4.06 -12.99 0.57
CA GLU A 213 3.97 -12.02 -0.53
C GLU A 213 5.20 -11.11 -0.66
N LEU A 214 5.96 -10.92 0.43
CA LEU A 214 7.17 -10.11 0.44
C LEU A 214 8.37 -10.80 -0.24
N GLY A 215 8.31 -12.12 -0.43
CA GLY A 215 9.29 -12.87 -1.22
C GLY A 215 10.72 -12.88 -0.67
N PHE A 216 10.93 -12.47 0.59
CA PHE A 216 12.19 -12.62 1.30
C PHE A 216 11.99 -13.46 2.56
N ASN A 217 13.05 -14.18 2.95
CA ASN A 217 13.03 -15.04 4.13
C ASN A 217 13.93 -14.43 5.21
N ILE A 218 13.40 -14.33 6.43
CA ILE A 218 14.17 -13.96 7.63
C ILE A 218 14.41 -15.24 8.42
N SER A 219 15.64 -15.77 8.37
CA SER A 219 16.02 -16.97 9.13
C SER A 219 16.48 -16.67 10.55
N ARG A 220 16.85 -15.41 10.84
CA ARG A 220 17.40 -15.02 12.15
C ARG A 220 16.28 -14.78 13.16
N PRO A 221 16.29 -15.47 14.33
CA PRO A 221 15.22 -15.34 15.32
C PRO A 221 15.12 -13.92 15.92
N ASP A 222 16.25 -13.22 16.09
CA ASP A 222 16.24 -11.84 16.59
C ASP A 222 15.51 -10.89 15.63
N CYS A 223 15.72 -11.08 14.32
CA CYS A 223 15.06 -10.29 13.28
C CYS A 223 13.56 -10.58 13.23
N LEU A 224 13.13 -11.82 13.51
CA LEU A 224 11.71 -12.17 13.62
C LEU A 224 11.04 -11.43 14.79
N LYS A 225 11.68 -11.37 15.97
CA LYS A 225 11.15 -10.60 17.11
C LYS A 225 11.01 -9.11 16.81
N LEU A 226 12.01 -8.54 16.13
CA LEU A 226 11.95 -7.15 15.67
C LEU A 226 10.82 -6.95 14.65
N TRP A 227 10.60 -7.93 13.78
CA TRP A 227 9.55 -7.90 12.78
C TRP A 227 8.17 -7.95 13.43
N ASP A 228 7.97 -8.81 14.43
CA ASP A 228 6.73 -8.89 15.21
C ASP A 228 6.42 -7.55 15.88
N THR A 229 7.42 -7.01 16.59
CA THR A 229 7.32 -5.70 17.25
C THR A 229 6.96 -4.60 16.26
N TRP A 230 7.54 -4.63 15.06
CA TRP A 230 7.24 -3.67 14.01
C TRP A 230 5.82 -3.86 13.45
N ASN A 231 5.39 -5.09 13.18
CA ASN A 231 4.05 -5.42 12.69
C ASN A 231 2.96 -4.98 13.68
N ASP A 232 3.17 -5.24 14.97
CA ASP A 232 2.24 -4.85 16.03
C ASP A 232 2.03 -3.35 16.08
N ARG A 233 3.10 -2.57 15.83
CA ARG A 233 2.99 -1.11 15.71
C ARG A 233 2.19 -0.68 14.49
N LYS A 234 2.29 -1.39 13.36
CA LYS A 234 1.54 -1.06 12.14
C LYS A 234 0.06 -1.40 12.24
N ARG A 235 -0.30 -2.42 13.02
CA ARG A 235 -1.67 -2.90 13.20
C ARG A 235 -2.47 -2.19 14.29
N LYS A 236 -1.92 -1.13 14.89
CA LYS A 236 -2.69 -0.34 15.86
C LYS A 236 -3.95 0.23 15.20
N PRO A 237 -5.07 0.33 15.93
CA PRO A 237 -6.27 0.98 15.44
C PRO A 237 -5.96 2.40 14.96
N THR A 238 -6.58 2.81 13.85
CA THR A 238 -6.44 4.17 13.35
C THR A 238 -7.23 5.12 14.26
N PRO A 239 -6.61 6.19 14.80
CA PRO A 239 -7.35 7.19 15.57
C PRO A 239 -8.43 7.83 14.70
N GLN A 240 -9.63 8.01 15.25
CA GLN A 240 -10.72 8.66 14.53
C GLN A 240 -10.44 10.15 14.38
N LEU A 241 -10.55 10.66 13.15
CA LEU A 241 -10.47 12.09 12.88
C LEU A 241 -11.70 12.76 13.50
N PRO A 242 -11.56 13.88 14.23
CA PRO A 242 -12.70 14.65 14.67
C PRO A 242 -13.50 15.07 13.44
N GLU A 243 -14.78 14.73 13.42
CA GLU A 243 -15.71 15.27 12.43
C GLU A 243 -15.92 16.75 12.78
N GLU A 244 -14.94 17.59 12.50
CA GLU A 244 -15.15 19.03 12.54
C GLU A 244 -16.19 19.37 11.45
N ASP A 245 -17.29 19.99 11.90
CA ASP A 245 -18.43 20.50 11.14
C ASP A 245 -18.02 21.67 10.22
N LEU A 246 -16.97 21.46 9.42
CA LEU A 246 -16.45 22.41 8.45
C LEU A 246 -17.27 22.34 7.18
N GLY A 247 -18.40 23.03 7.22
CA GLY A 247 -19.06 23.59 6.06
C GLY A 247 -19.85 22.58 5.24
N SER A 248 -20.94 22.10 5.80
CA SER A 248 -22.16 21.97 5.02
C SER A 248 -22.45 23.33 4.38
N GLU A 249 -22.06 23.56 3.13
CA GLU A 249 -22.77 24.56 2.33
C GLU A 249 -24.19 24.05 2.15
N GLU A 250 -25.01 24.47 3.11
CA GLU A 250 -26.44 24.55 3.11
C GLU A 250 -26.90 25.18 1.79
N ASN A 251 -27.32 24.34 0.85
CA ASN A 251 -28.11 24.76 -0.29
C ASN A 251 -29.52 24.18 -0.12
N THR A 252 -30.22 24.68 0.89
CA THR A 252 -31.67 24.53 1.07
C THR A 252 -32.34 25.76 0.48
N PRO A 253 -33.20 25.63 -0.55
CA PRO A 253 -34.37 26.47 -0.65
C PRO A 253 -35.54 25.72 -0.01
N ASN A 254 -35.80 26.11 1.24
CA ASN A 254 -37.11 26.53 1.74
C ASN A 254 -38.35 25.78 1.19
N GLY A 255 -39.04 25.05 2.06
CA GLY A 255 -40.30 24.39 1.76
C GLY A 255 -41.05 23.93 3.01
N THR A 256 -41.28 24.86 3.95
CA THR A 256 -42.17 24.74 5.10
C THR A 256 -43.58 24.34 4.70
N VAL A 257 -44.07 23.19 5.19
CA VAL A 257 -45.51 22.97 5.47
C VAL A 257 -45.63 22.03 6.68
N GLU A 258 -46.02 22.58 7.83
CA GLU A 258 -46.63 21.84 8.93
C GLU A 258 -48.01 21.30 8.51
N PRO A 259 -48.49 20.19 9.12
CA PRO A 259 -49.54 20.44 10.10
C PRO A 259 -49.46 19.56 11.37
N THR A 260 -49.89 20.23 12.42
CA THR A 260 -50.09 19.84 13.81
C THR A 260 -51.30 18.92 14.03
N THR A 261 -51.31 18.22 15.18
CA THR A 261 -52.46 17.66 15.95
C THR A 261 -53.22 16.44 15.38
N ASN A 262 -53.54 15.35 16.10
CA ASN A 262 -53.96 15.18 17.50
C ASN A 262 -53.77 13.74 18.03
N GLU A 263 -53.82 13.66 19.37
CA GLU A 263 -53.92 12.55 20.32
C GLU A 263 -54.70 11.28 19.90
N LYS A 264 -54.34 10.11 20.49
CA LYS A 264 -55.05 9.51 21.66
C LYS A 264 -54.88 7.96 21.73
N VAL A 265 -54.26 7.46 22.83
CA VAL A 265 -54.66 6.27 23.66
C VAL A 265 -54.49 4.87 22.99
N GLU A 266 -54.08 3.75 23.60
CA GLU A 266 -54.08 3.21 24.97
C GLU A 266 -53.10 2.02 25.05
N GLU A 267 -52.55 1.81 26.26
CA GLU A 267 -52.39 0.52 26.96
C GLU A 267 -51.54 -0.68 26.47
N ASN A 268 -50.79 -1.15 27.48
CA ASN A 268 -50.42 -2.54 27.83
C ASN A 268 -49.28 -3.22 27.04
N SER A 269 -48.17 -3.49 27.75
CA SER A 269 -48.09 -4.75 28.51
C SER A 269 -46.76 -4.87 29.26
N THR A 270 -46.86 -4.86 30.58
CA THR A 270 -45.81 -5.20 31.54
C THR A 270 -45.71 -6.71 31.62
N VAL A 271 -44.55 -7.31 31.30
CA VAL A 271 -44.26 -8.70 31.68
C VAL A 271 -42.90 -8.74 32.36
N ASN A 272 -42.97 -8.82 33.69
CA ASN A 272 -41.95 -9.42 34.55
C ASN A 272 -41.80 -10.91 34.20
N MET A 273 -40.58 -11.44 34.12
CA MET A 273 -40.27 -12.77 34.65
C MET A 273 -38.86 -12.81 35.25
N SER A 274 -38.88 -12.91 36.58
CA SER A 274 -38.02 -13.62 37.53
C SER A 274 -37.07 -14.67 36.93
N ASP A 275 -35.80 -14.75 37.34
CA ASP A 275 -35.28 -15.44 38.56
C ASP A 275 -34.83 -16.89 38.26
N ALA A 276 -33.88 -17.37 39.07
CA ALA A 276 -33.23 -18.69 39.10
C ALA A 276 -32.07 -18.89 38.10
N SER A 277 -30.94 -19.52 38.43
CA SER A 277 -30.48 -20.18 39.65
C SER A 277 -28.96 -20.30 39.59
N LEU A 278 -28.36 -20.07 40.76
CA LEU A 278 -27.17 -20.69 41.31
C LEU A 278 -26.97 -22.16 40.84
N VAL A 279 -25.77 -22.50 40.34
CA VAL A 279 -25.22 -23.86 40.48
C VAL A 279 -23.73 -23.76 40.76
N GLU A 280 -23.42 -24.13 42.00
CA GLU A 280 -22.13 -24.39 42.59
C GLU A 280 -21.62 -25.76 42.10
N SER A 281 -20.34 -25.87 41.72
CA SER A 281 -19.65 -27.16 41.74
C SER A 281 -18.17 -26.95 42.04
N VAL A 282 -17.88 -27.18 43.31
CA VAL A 282 -16.58 -27.54 43.88
C VAL A 282 -16.23 -28.96 43.44
N THR A 283 -15.01 -29.18 42.98
CA THR A 283 -14.25 -30.41 43.31
C THR A 283 -12.74 -30.12 43.31
N ASP A 284 -12.18 -30.21 44.51
CA ASP A 284 -10.75 -30.41 44.79
C ASP A 284 -10.23 -31.74 44.22
N ALA A 285 -8.95 -31.77 43.83
CA ALA A 285 -8.12 -32.96 43.94
C ALA A 285 -6.62 -32.61 43.92
N GLU A 286 -6.13 -32.38 45.14
CA GLU A 286 -4.81 -32.68 45.69
C GLU A 286 -4.07 -33.91 45.10
N LYS A 287 -2.76 -33.77 44.86
CA LYS A 287 -1.63 -34.70 45.17
C LYS A 287 -0.51 -34.57 44.11
N THR A 288 0.79 -34.75 44.35
CA THR A 288 1.71 -34.82 45.50
C THR A 288 3.09 -35.17 44.89
N ALA A 289 4.16 -34.60 45.47
CA ALA A 289 5.55 -35.07 45.51
C ALA A 289 6.39 -35.22 44.21
N LEU A 290 7.43 -34.36 44.14
CA LEU A 290 8.87 -34.67 44.23
C LEU A 290 9.28 -36.17 44.23
N PRO A 291 10.44 -36.52 43.65
CA PRO A 291 11.77 -35.95 43.94
C PRO A 291 12.47 -35.22 42.80
#